data_AF-A0A484CAU9-F1
#
_entry.id   AF-A0A484CAU9-F1
#
_cell.length_a   1.000
_cell.length_b   1.000
_cell.length_c   1.000
_cell.angle_alpha   90.00
_cell.angle_beta   90.00
_cell.angle_gamma   90.00
#
_symmetry.space_group_name_H-M   'P 1'
#
loop_
_entity.id
_entity.type
_entity.pdbx_description
1 polymer ?
#
loop_
_entity_poly.entity_id
_entity_poly.type
_entity_poly.pdbx_seq_one_letter_code
_entity_poly.pdbx_strand_id
1 'polypeptide(L)'
;MPRLLLSQPVLIRAVRHCEFQSEAYFGAGTKLTVLEPDHEITPPTVKVLPPSENECQKQKDDSRKKTIVCVASGFYPDHVTVKWKVNGDKVTNGVATDNDALRVDKSYRITSRLSVSVEDWFTPGKSFTCIVKFFNGKETISHEVTVLGVEAKGEGGMTREYYLKISQTAKLSYALLIIKSSLYGAFVAFLVWKLQRSTGKRSN
;
A
#
# COMPACT_ATOMS: atom_id res chain seq x y z
N MET A 1 -9.98 39.41 23.72
CA MET A 1 -8.53 39.33 23.41
C MET A 1 -8.28 38.06 22.62
N PRO A 2 -7.48 38.07 21.53
CA PRO A 2 -7.14 36.84 20.79
C PRO A 2 -6.32 35.89 21.67
N ARG A 3 -6.69 34.61 21.69
CA ARG A 3 -5.98 33.57 22.46
C ARG A 3 -4.91 32.94 21.57
N LEU A 4 -3.67 32.94 22.03
CA LEU A 4 -2.51 32.43 21.29
C LEU A 4 -2.15 31.01 21.74
N LEU A 5 -1.83 30.13 20.78
CA LEU A 5 -1.42 28.74 21.06
C LEU A 5 -0.02 28.47 20.50
N LEU A 6 0.91 28.07 21.39
CA LEU A 6 2.34 27.89 21.11
C LEU A 6 2.76 26.44 21.32
N SER A 7 3.26 25.78 20.28
CA SER A 7 3.97 24.50 20.39
C SER A 7 5.42 24.76 20.81
N GLN A 8 5.82 24.40 22.04
CA GLN A 8 7.17 24.61 22.61
C GLN A 8 8.27 23.72 21.98
N PRO A 9 9.59 24.05 22.06
CA PRO A 9 10.24 24.97 23.02
C PRO A 9 10.86 26.24 22.39
N VAL A 10 10.81 27.31 23.18
CA VAL A 10 11.36 28.64 22.88
C VAL A 10 12.85 28.68 23.23
N LEU A 11 13.71 28.93 22.23
CA LEU A 11 14.99 29.61 22.40
C LEU A 11 15.40 30.28 21.09
N ILE A 12 15.20 31.59 20.97
CA ILE A 12 15.81 32.38 19.89
C ILE A 12 16.88 33.25 20.53
N ARG A 13 18.14 32.85 20.37
CA ARG A 13 19.30 33.71 20.64
C ARG A 13 19.99 33.97 19.30
N ALA A 14 19.65 35.08 18.65
CA ALA A 14 20.39 35.56 17.49
C ALA A 14 21.48 36.52 17.98
N VAL A 15 22.74 36.08 17.95
CA VAL A 15 23.91 36.97 18.10
C VAL A 15 24.41 37.25 16.69
N ARG A 16 24.36 38.50 16.24
CA ARG A 16 25.10 38.91 15.04
C ARG A 16 26.57 39.01 15.43
N HIS A 17 27.42 38.18 14.83
CA HIS A 17 28.84 38.44 14.78
C HIS A 17 29.30 38.26 13.33
N CYS A 18 29.97 39.27 12.80
CA CYS A 18 30.46 39.31 11.44
C CYS A 18 31.97 39.10 11.52
N GLU A 19 32.41 37.84 11.55
CA GLU A 19 33.72 37.38 11.06
C GLU A 19 33.81 35.86 11.21
N PHE A 20 34.44 35.22 10.22
CA PHE A 20 34.66 33.78 10.04
C PHE A 20 33.48 32.91 9.53
N GLN A 21 33.78 32.04 8.55
CA GLN A 21 32.89 31.07 7.91
C GLN A 21 32.37 30.00 8.89
N SER A 22 31.43 30.34 9.76
CA SER A 22 30.69 29.34 10.55
C SER A 22 29.32 29.08 9.91
N GLU A 23 29.01 27.82 9.65
CA GLU A 23 27.67 27.39 9.22
C GLU A 23 26.61 27.83 10.24
N ALA A 24 25.50 28.39 9.76
CA ALA A 24 24.39 28.80 10.62
C ALA A 24 23.51 27.60 10.97
N TYR A 25 23.27 27.37 12.26
CA TYR A 25 22.35 26.35 12.75
C TYR A 25 20.97 26.96 13.05
N PHE A 26 19.96 26.55 12.29
CA PHE A 26 18.58 26.90 12.59
C PHE A 26 18.03 25.97 13.69
N GLY A 27 17.26 26.53 14.62
CA GLY A 27 16.50 25.74 15.60
C GLY A 27 15.35 24.97 14.95
N ALA A 28 14.65 24.15 15.74
CA ALA A 28 13.53 23.32 15.28
C ALA A 28 12.29 24.10 14.79
N GLY A 29 12.28 25.42 14.98
CA GLY A 29 11.13 26.28 14.70
C GLY A 29 10.06 26.22 15.80
N THR A 30 9.24 27.27 15.90
CA THR A 30 8.11 27.35 16.84
C THR A 30 6.87 27.71 16.05
N LYS A 31 5.84 26.86 16.12
CA LYS A 31 4.56 27.11 15.46
C LYS A 31 3.65 27.88 16.42
N LEU A 32 3.12 29.01 15.95
CA LEU A 32 2.15 29.85 16.64
C LEU A 32 0.86 29.88 15.81
N THR A 33 -0.27 29.61 16.46
CA THR A 33 -1.59 29.80 15.84
C THR A 33 -2.40 30.77 16.69
N VAL A 34 -2.99 31.77 16.03
CA VAL A 34 -3.97 32.68 16.66
C VAL A 34 -5.33 32.00 16.57
N LEU A 35 -5.97 31.74 17.70
CA LEU A 35 -7.25 31.03 17.72
C LEU A 35 -8.38 31.95 17.26
N GLU A 36 -9.28 31.39 16.46
CA GLU A 36 -10.48 32.06 15.98
C GLU A 36 -11.46 32.26 17.15
N PRO A 37 -12.10 33.44 17.25
CA PRO A 37 -13.11 33.68 18.29
C PRO A 37 -14.28 32.70 18.13
N ASP A 38 -14.81 32.23 19.27
CA ASP A 38 -15.92 31.27 19.36
C ASP A 38 -15.67 29.92 18.66
N HIS A 39 -14.40 29.57 18.41
CA HIS A 39 -14.02 28.26 17.92
C HIS A 39 -13.20 27.49 18.96
N GLU A 40 -13.76 26.38 19.41
CA GLU A 40 -13.15 25.57 20.46
C GLU A 40 -12.05 24.67 19.92
N ILE A 41 -11.09 24.34 20.79
CA ILE A 41 -10.01 23.43 20.49
C ILE A 41 -10.57 22.00 20.49
N THR A 42 -10.54 21.34 19.34
CA THR A 42 -11.08 19.99 19.17
C THR A 42 -9.97 18.96 18.94
N PRO A 43 -9.97 17.81 19.63
CA PRO A 43 -9.00 16.76 19.41
C PRO A 43 -9.26 15.99 18.11
N PRO A 44 -8.25 15.35 17.51
CA PRO A 44 -8.41 14.58 16.28
C PRO A 44 -9.16 13.28 16.52
N THR A 45 -10.06 12.95 15.60
CA THR A 45 -10.50 11.56 15.41
C THR A 45 -9.50 10.86 14.51
N VAL A 46 -8.92 9.76 14.99
CA VAL A 46 -7.90 8.99 14.27
C VAL A 46 -8.49 7.70 13.73
N LYS A 47 -8.25 7.42 12.45
CA LYS A 47 -8.61 6.15 11.80
C LYS A 47 -7.41 5.62 11.04
N VAL A 48 -7.18 4.31 11.14
CA VAL A 48 -6.16 3.61 10.34
C VAL A 48 -6.88 2.68 9.40
N LEU A 49 -6.61 2.86 8.11
CA LEU A 49 -7.15 2.08 7.02
C LEU A 49 -6.12 1.03 6.62
N PRO A 50 -6.51 -0.26 6.56
CA PRO A 50 -5.65 -1.30 6.03
C PRO A 50 -5.36 -1.07 4.54
N PRO A 51 -4.30 -1.70 4.00
CA PRO A 51 -4.02 -1.71 2.57
C PRO A 51 -5.20 -2.24 1.76
N SER A 52 -5.34 -1.77 0.52
CA SER A 52 -6.35 -2.31 -0.38
C SER A 52 -6.00 -3.74 -0.78
N GLU A 53 -6.99 -4.63 -0.83
CA GLU A 53 -6.82 -6.00 -1.33
C GLU A 53 -6.24 -5.98 -2.76
N ASN A 54 -6.71 -5.03 -3.59
CA ASN A 54 -6.28 -4.89 -4.99
C ASN A 54 -4.89 -4.22 -5.18
N GLU A 55 -4.27 -3.73 -4.10
CA GLU A 55 -2.95 -3.12 -4.18
C GLU A 55 -1.90 -4.16 -4.61
N CYS A 56 -1.10 -3.82 -5.62
CA CYS A 56 -0.06 -4.67 -6.22
C CYS A 56 -0.53 -5.92 -6.99
N GLN A 57 -1.82 -6.09 -7.32
CA GLN A 57 -2.30 -7.24 -8.12
C GLN A 57 -1.60 -7.40 -9.49
N LYS A 58 -1.11 -6.30 -10.09
CA LYS A 58 -0.49 -6.29 -11.42
C LYS A 58 1.04 -6.27 -11.40
N GLN A 59 1.66 -6.11 -10.23
CA GLN A 59 3.11 -6.05 -10.10
C GLN A 59 3.64 -7.47 -9.84
N LYS A 60 4.54 -7.95 -10.70
CA LYS A 60 5.14 -9.30 -10.62
C LYS A 60 6.55 -9.31 -10.01
N ASP A 61 7.00 -8.18 -9.48
CA ASP A 61 8.36 -8.01 -8.95
C ASP A 61 8.41 -8.21 -7.43
N ASP A 62 9.58 -8.51 -6.89
CA ASP A 62 9.87 -8.65 -5.46
C ASP A 62 9.74 -7.32 -4.70
N SER A 63 9.54 -6.19 -5.40
CA SER A 63 9.37 -4.87 -4.80
C SER A 63 7.93 -4.54 -4.38
N ARG A 64 7.02 -5.51 -4.32
CA ARG A 64 5.61 -5.25 -3.93
C ARG A 64 5.55 -4.74 -2.51
N LYS A 65 4.80 -3.66 -2.32
CA LYS A 65 4.57 -3.01 -1.02
C LYS A 65 3.09 -2.87 -0.77
N LYS A 66 2.70 -2.82 0.50
CA LYS A 66 1.34 -2.52 0.94
C LYS A 66 1.34 -1.18 1.67
N THR A 67 0.32 -0.37 1.43
CA THR A 67 0.23 0.98 1.99
C THR A 67 -0.85 1.03 3.06
N ILE A 68 -0.45 1.29 4.30
CA ILE A 68 -1.35 1.54 5.42
C ILE A 68 -1.56 3.05 5.52
N VAL A 69 -2.81 3.49 5.71
CA VAL A 69 -3.14 4.93 5.75
C VAL A 69 -3.71 5.32 7.10
N CYS A 70 -3.10 6.30 7.76
CA CYS A 70 -3.65 6.94 8.95
C CYS A 70 -4.25 8.29 8.59
N VAL A 71 -5.50 8.51 8.99
CA VAL A 71 -6.22 9.76 8.80
C VAL A 71 -6.56 10.31 10.17
N ALA A 72 -6.05 11.50 10.48
CA ALA A 72 -6.52 12.30 11.60
C ALA A 72 -7.42 13.41 11.04
N SER A 73 -8.62 13.58 11.59
CA SER A 73 -9.59 14.55 11.09
C SER A 73 -10.39 15.20 12.22
N GLY A 74 -10.93 16.39 11.95
CA GLY A 74 -11.83 17.09 12.88
C GLY A 74 -11.11 17.84 14.01
N PHE A 75 -9.79 17.99 13.91
CA PHE A 75 -9.01 18.68 14.95
C PHE A 75 -8.89 20.18 14.67
N TYR A 76 -8.76 20.95 15.74
CA TYR A 76 -8.42 22.37 15.68
C TYR A 76 -7.68 22.75 16.97
N PRO A 77 -6.58 23.51 16.92
CA PRO A 77 -5.87 24.01 15.73
C PRO A 77 -4.97 22.92 15.09
N ASP A 78 -4.17 23.27 14.09
CA ASP A 78 -3.31 22.35 13.33
C ASP A 78 -1.98 21.95 14.02
N HIS A 79 -2.03 21.76 15.33
CA HIS A 79 -0.89 21.39 16.18
C HIS A 79 -0.82 19.87 16.36
N VAL A 80 -0.65 19.16 15.24
CA VAL A 80 -0.60 17.69 15.20
C VAL A 80 0.74 17.18 14.72
N THR A 81 1.16 16.03 15.24
CA THR A 81 2.33 15.29 14.74
C THR A 81 1.96 13.82 14.61
N VAL A 82 2.19 13.24 13.44
CA VAL A 82 1.90 11.83 13.17
C VAL A 82 3.21 11.03 13.18
N LYS A 83 3.20 9.89 13.86
CA LYS A 83 4.32 8.94 13.94
C LYS A 83 3.80 7.52 13.79
N TRP A 84 4.68 6.61 13.41
CA TRP A 84 4.36 5.19 13.27
C TRP A 84 5.21 4.33 14.18
N LYS A 85 4.62 3.23 14.66
CA LYS A 85 5.34 2.09 15.23
C LYS A 85 4.99 0.82 14.47
N VAL A 86 5.97 -0.08 14.35
CA VAL A 86 5.77 -1.46 13.88
C VAL A 86 6.25 -2.37 15.00
N ASN A 87 5.39 -3.26 15.50
CA ASN A 87 5.69 -4.12 16.66
C ASN A 87 6.21 -3.38 17.91
N GLY A 88 5.77 -2.13 18.10
CA GLY A 88 6.20 -1.26 19.20
C GLY A 88 7.42 -0.39 18.89
N ASP A 89 8.18 -0.69 17.84
CA ASP A 89 9.36 0.06 17.45
C ASP A 89 9.01 1.24 16.55
N LYS A 90 9.59 2.42 16.82
CA LYS A 90 9.37 3.62 16.02
C LYS A 90 9.96 3.44 14.63
N VAL A 91 9.17 3.73 13.59
CA VAL A 91 9.61 3.66 12.20
C VAL A 91 9.49 5.01 11.51
N THR A 92 10.47 5.31 10.66
CA THR A 92 10.49 6.48 9.76
C THR A 92 10.64 6.07 8.29
N ASN A 93 11.21 4.89 8.03
CA ASN A 93 11.34 4.37 6.68
C ASN A 93 9.96 4.03 6.10
N GLY A 94 9.72 4.41 4.84
CA GLY A 94 8.45 4.21 4.15
C GLY A 94 7.30 5.08 4.68
N VAL A 95 7.55 5.99 5.62
CA VAL A 95 6.55 6.93 6.15
C VAL A 95 6.51 8.17 5.25
N ALA A 96 5.32 8.48 4.74
CA ALA A 96 5.03 9.72 4.03
C ALA A 96 3.85 10.41 4.70
N THR A 97 4.10 11.54 5.36
CA THR A 97 3.07 12.35 6.02
C THR A 97 2.85 13.62 5.22
N ASP A 98 1.60 14.07 5.09
CA ASP A 98 1.28 15.34 4.45
C ASP A 98 2.06 16.48 5.15
N ASN A 99 2.68 17.37 4.36
CA ASN A 99 3.51 18.46 4.91
C ASN A 99 2.68 19.42 5.77
N ASP A 100 1.46 19.71 5.33
CA ASP A 100 0.52 20.61 6.00
C ASP A 100 -0.83 19.93 6.21
N ALA A 101 -1.50 20.28 7.31
CA ALA A 101 -2.86 19.84 7.55
C ALA A 101 -3.82 20.59 6.64
N LEU A 102 -4.68 19.86 5.93
CA LEU A 102 -5.72 20.43 5.09
C LEU A 102 -6.84 20.98 5.97
N ARG A 103 -7.17 22.26 5.80
CA ARG A 103 -8.36 22.86 6.40
C ARG A 103 -9.61 22.44 5.62
N VAL A 104 -10.58 21.87 6.32
CA VAL A 104 -11.91 21.50 5.83
C VAL A 104 -12.92 22.22 6.72
N ASP A 105 -13.59 23.23 6.16
CA ASP A 105 -14.46 24.16 6.89
C ASP A 105 -13.74 24.85 8.07
N LYS A 106 -14.12 24.50 9.30
CA LYS A 106 -13.53 25.03 10.54
C LYS A 106 -12.51 24.09 11.17
N SER A 107 -12.33 22.89 10.62
CA SER A 107 -11.46 21.85 11.20
C SER A 107 -10.32 21.50 10.27
N TYR A 108 -9.35 20.76 10.79
CA TYR A 108 -8.21 20.27 10.02
C TYR A 108 -8.26 18.76 9.85
N ARG A 109 -7.59 18.30 8.79
CA ARG A 109 -7.36 16.90 8.46
C ARG A 109 -5.93 16.71 7.99
N ILE A 110 -5.26 15.67 8.46
CA ILE A 110 -3.92 15.29 8.01
C ILE A 110 -3.88 13.79 7.75
N THR A 111 -3.13 13.40 6.72
CA THR A 111 -2.96 12.00 6.33
C THR A 111 -1.48 11.60 6.47
N SER A 112 -1.25 10.39 6.94
CA SER A 112 0.07 9.76 6.92
C SER A 112 -0.04 8.38 6.33
N ARG A 113 0.95 7.98 5.55
CA ARG A 113 1.01 6.70 4.84
C ARG A 113 2.24 5.96 5.28
N LEU A 114 2.12 4.67 5.53
CA LEU A 114 3.21 3.78 5.85
C LEU A 114 3.27 2.68 4.77
N SER A 115 4.36 2.68 4.00
CA SER A 115 4.64 1.64 3.00
C SER A 115 5.43 0.50 3.64
N VAL A 116 4.84 -0.70 3.69
CA VAL A 116 5.46 -1.91 4.27
C VAL A 116 5.63 -2.97 3.20
N SER A 117 6.50 -3.97 3.45
CA SER A 117 6.62 -5.10 2.53
C SER A 117 5.37 -5.99 2.59
N VAL A 118 5.17 -6.77 1.53
CA VAL A 118 4.07 -7.74 1.47
C VAL A 118 4.24 -8.83 2.54
N GLU A 119 5.47 -9.28 2.80
CA GLU A 119 5.73 -10.29 3.84
C GLU A 119 5.36 -9.76 5.23
N ASP A 120 5.70 -8.50 5.51
CA ASP A 120 5.39 -7.85 6.77
C ASP A 120 3.89 -7.69 6.99
N TRP A 121 3.17 -7.22 5.97
CA TRP A 121 1.71 -7.08 6.06
C TRP A 121 1.01 -8.43 6.26
N PHE A 122 1.50 -9.48 5.59
CA PHE A 122 0.93 -10.82 5.68
C PHE A 122 1.46 -11.67 6.84
N THR A 123 2.20 -11.08 7.77
CA THR A 123 2.62 -11.74 9.02
C THR A 123 1.52 -11.55 10.08
N PRO A 124 0.79 -12.62 10.46
CA PRO A 124 -0.28 -12.50 11.45
C PRO A 124 0.26 -12.04 12.79
N GLY A 125 -0.45 -11.12 13.45
CA GLY A 125 -0.04 -10.57 14.74
C GLY A 125 1.04 -9.49 14.68
N LYS A 126 1.64 -9.24 13.50
CA LYS A 126 2.50 -8.06 13.31
C LYS A 126 1.63 -6.80 13.42
N SER A 127 2.00 -5.87 14.30
CA SER A 127 1.20 -4.69 14.62
C SER A 127 1.74 -3.44 13.96
N PHE A 128 0.85 -2.62 13.42
CA PHE A 128 1.15 -1.34 12.79
C PHE A 128 0.33 -0.26 13.50
N THR A 129 1.00 0.61 14.25
CA THR A 129 0.36 1.61 15.11
C THR A 129 0.62 3.00 14.58
N CYS A 130 -0.45 3.73 14.26
CA CYS A 130 -0.38 5.17 14.03
C CYS A 130 -0.53 5.92 15.34
N ILE A 131 0.34 6.89 15.58
CA ILE A 131 0.37 7.73 16.78
C ILE A 131 0.19 9.17 16.34
N VAL A 132 -0.92 9.78 16.75
CA VAL A 132 -1.21 11.18 16.50
C VAL A 132 -1.11 11.94 17.80
N LYS A 133 -0.11 12.82 17.89
CA LYS A 133 0.08 13.73 19.01
C LYS A 133 -0.57 15.06 18.68
N PHE A 134 -1.49 15.52 19.52
CA PHE A 134 -2.20 16.77 19.37
C PHE A 134 -1.96 17.66 20.58
N PHE A 135 -1.51 18.89 20.34
CA PHE A 135 -1.29 19.86 21.41
C PHE A 135 -2.48 20.81 21.54
N ASN A 136 -3.18 20.76 22.67
CA ASN A 136 -4.38 21.55 22.93
C ASN A 136 -4.10 22.93 23.54
N GLY A 137 -2.83 23.35 23.59
CA GLY A 137 -2.42 24.61 24.22
C GLY A 137 -1.99 24.51 25.68
N LYS A 138 -2.28 23.39 26.34
CA LYS A 138 -1.80 23.09 27.70
C LYS A 138 -0.99 21.82 27.75
N GLU A 139 -1.47 20.77 27.09
CA GLU A 139 -0.86 19.44 27.10
C GLU A 139 -0.91 18.80 25.71
N THR A 140 -0.13 17.73 25.56
CA THR A 140 -0.12 16.92 24.33
C THR A 140 -0.91 15.64 24.54
N ILE A 141 -2.05 15.54 23.87
CA ILE A 141 -2.91 14.36 23.85
C ILE A 141 -2.38 13.41 22.78
N SER A 142 -2.19 12.13 23.12
CA SER A 142 -1.71 11.10 22.19
C SER A 142 -2.82 10.12 21.87
N HIS A 143 -3.15 9.96 20.59
CA HIS A 143 -4.09 8.98 20.09
C HIS A 143 -3.32 7.89 19.35
N GLU A 144 -3.47 6.64 19.77
CA GLU A 144 -2.84 5.48 19.13
C GLU A 144 -3.92 4.57 18.55
N VAL A 145 -3.80 4.22 17.27
CA VAL A 145 -4.69 3.26 16.59
C VAL A 145 -3.82 2.22 15.92
N THR A 146 -4.09 0.96 16.23
CA THR A 146 -3.33 -0.19 15.74
C THR A 146 -4.16 -1.02 14.79
N VAL A 147 -3.54 -1.40 13.66
CA VAL A 147 -4.04 -2.46 12.79
C VAL A 147 -3.07 -3.64 12.84
N LEU A 148 -3.59 -4.84 12.67
CA LEU A 148 -2.80 -6.07 12.68
C LEU A 148 -2.62 -6.57 11.25
N GLY A 149 -1.46 -7.14 10.97
CA GLY A 149 -1.21 -7.95 9.79
C GLY A 149 -2.15 -9.14 9.75
N VAL A 150 -2.56 -9.49 8.54
CA VAL A 150 -3.54 -10.54 8.28
C VAL A 150 -2.86 -11.71 7.62
N GLU A 151 -3.41 -12.91 7.71
CA GLU A 151 -2.92 -14.01 6.86
C GLU A 151 -3.11 -13.63 5.38
N ALA A 152 -2.14 -14.02 4.55
CA ALA A 152 -2.32 -13.97 3.12
C ALA A 152 -3.52 -14.84 2.74
N LYS A 153 -4.67 -14.23 2.47
CA LYS A 153 -5.71 -14.89 1.67
C LYS A 153 -5.01 -15.28 0.37
N GLY A 154 -4.97 -16.56 0.05
CA GLY A 154 -4.31 -17.06 -1.16
C GLY A 154 -4.93 -16.43 -2.41
N GLU A 155 -4.47 -15.25 -2.81
CA GLU A 155 -4.99 -14.49 -3.93
C GLU A 155 -4.05 -14.65 -5.13
N GLY A 156 -4.52 -15.43 -6.11
CA GLY A 156 -4.07 -15.32 -7.50
C GLY A 156 -2.88 -16.18 -7.92
N GLY A 157 -2.37 -17.08 -7.08
CA GLY A 157 -1.44 -18.13 -7.50
C GLY A 157 -2.19 -19.30 -8.13
N MET A 158 -1.78 -19.76 -9.32
CA MET A 158 -2.35 -20.94 -9.97
C MET A 158 -2.35 -22.12 -8.99
N THR A 159 -3.52 -22.53 -8.46
CA THR A 159 -3.58 -23.60 -7.46
C THR A 159 -3.15 -24.92 -8.08
N ARG A 160 -2.54 -25.81 -7.29
CA ARG A 160 -2.14 -27.16 -7.75
C ARG A 160 -3.31 -27.91 -8.37
N GLU A 161 -4.50 -27.77 -7.81
CA GLU A 161 -5.73 -28.36 -8.35
C GLU A 161 -6.11 -27.80 -9.71
N TYR A 162 -5.98 -26.48 -9.91
CA TYR A 162 -6.26 -25.83 -11.18
C TYR A 162 -5.21 -26.17 -12.25
N TYR A 163 -3.92 -26.24 -11.89
CA TYR A 163 -2.86 -26.73 -12.76
C TYR A 163 -3.07 -28.18 -13.20
N LEU A 164 -3.45 -29.06 -12.24
CA LEU A 164 -3.78 -30.45 -12.54
C LEU A 164 -4.97 -30.55 -13.49
N LYS A 165 -6.05 -29.79 -13.25
CA LYS A 165 -7.20 -29.71 -14.16
C LYS A 165 -6.80 -29.25 -15.57
N ILE A 166 -6.04 -28.15 -15.69
CA ILE A 166 -5.57 -27.65 -17.00
C ILE A 166 -4.73 -28.71 -17.71
N SER A 167 -3.76 -29.31 -17.02
CA SER A 167 -2.87 -30.31 -17.60
C SER A 167 -3.62 -31.57 -18.05
N GLN A 168 -4.66 -31.97 -17.31
CA GLN A 168 -5.48 -33.13 -17.63
C GLN A 168 -6.40 -32.86 -18.82
N THR A 169 -7.02 -31.68 -18.89
CA THR A 169 -7.80 -31.24 -20.05
C THR A 169 -6.93 -31.13 -21.30
N ALA A 170 -5.70 -30.59 -21.17
CA ALA A 170 -4.75 -30.53 -22.27
C ALA A 170 -4.33 -31.94 -22.74
N LYS A 171 -4.06 -32.87 -21.82
CA LYS A 171 -3.73 -34.27 -22.18
C LYS A 171 -4.86 -34.94 -22.97
N LEU A 172 -6.11 -34.74 -22.57
CA LEU A 172 -7.28 -35.28 -23.27
C LEU A 172 -7.42 -34.67 -24.67
N SER A 173 -7.23 -33.36 -24.83
CA SER A 173 -7.30 -32.72 -26.14
C SER A 173 -6.17 -33.17 -27.07
N TYR A 174 -4.93 -33.29 -26.57
CA TYR A 174 -3.81 -33.83 -27.35
C TYR A 174 -4.05 -35.27 -27.78
N ALA A 175 -4.56 -36.12 -26.89
CA ALA A 175 -4.90 -37.50 -27.23
C ALA A 175 -5.93 -37.58 -28.37
N LEU A 176 -6.98 -36.76 -28.31
CA LEU A 176 -8.00 -36.70 -29.37
C LEU A 176 -7.43 -36.20 -30.70
N LEU A 177 -6.55 -35.19 -30.68
CA LEU A 177 -5.90 -34.68 -31.89
C LEU A 177 -5.01 -35.74 -32.55
N ILE A 178 -4.25 -36.51 -31.77
CA ILE A 178 -3.39 -37.59 -32.28
C ILE A 178 -4.24 -38.68 -32.92
N ILE A 179 -5.32 -39.13 -32.25
CA ILE A 179 -6.23 -40.16 -32.80
C ILE A 179 -6.84 -39.68 -34.12
N LYS A 180 -7.32 -38.43 -34.15
CA LYS A 180 -7.92 -37.84 -35.35
C LYS A 180 -6.90 -37.78 -36.50
N SER A 181 -5.68 -37.35 -36.22
CA SER A 181 -4.58 -37.30 -37.19
C SER A 181 -4.25 -38.68 -37.77
N SER A 182 -4.18 -39.71 -36.92
CA SER A 182 -3.92 -41.09 -37.35
C SER A 182 -5.04 -41.63 -38.25
N LEU A 183 -6.31 -41.34 -37.93
CA LEU A 183 -7.46 -41.73 -38.76
C LEU A 183 -7.44 -41.05 -40.13
N TYR A 184 -7.12 -39.74 -40.18
CA TYR A 184 -6.94 -39.03 -41.45
C TYR A 184 -5.81 -39.61 -42.29
N GLY A 185 -4.67 -39.93 -41.67
CA GLY A 185 -3.53 -40.56 -42.34
C GLY A 185 -3.90 -41.91 -42.97
N ALA A 186 -4.59 -42.78 -42.23
CA ALA A 186 -5.04 -44.08 -42.72
C ALA A 186 -6.06 -43.95 -43.86
N PHE A 187 -7.00 -43.00 -43.77
CA PHE A 187 -8.00 -42.75 -44.80
C PHE A 187 -7.37 -42.27 -46.12
N VAL A 188 -6.44 -41.32 -46.05
CA VAL A 188 -5.71 -40.83 -47.22
C VAL A 188 -4.88 -41.95 -47.86
N ALA A 189 -4.16 -42.74 -47.05
CA ALA A 189 -3.40 -43.89 -47.54
C ALA A 189 -4.30 -44.92 -48.25
N PHE A 190 -5.48 -45.21 -47.70
CA PHE A 190 -6.46 -46.09 -48.33
C PHE A 190 -6.97 -45.55 -49.68
N LEU A 191 -7.28 -44.26 -49.76
CA LEU A 191 -7.70 -43.63 -51.02
C LEU A 191 -6.61 -43.70 -52.09
N VAL A 192 -5.35 -43.41 -51.73
CA VAL A 192 -4.20 -43.51 -52.65
C VAL A 192 -4.03 -44.95 -53.13
N TRP A 193 -4.06 -45.93 -52.23
CA TRP A 193 -3.95 -47.35 -52.56
C TRP A 193 -5.06 -47.80 -53.51
N LYS A 194 -6.31 -47.38 -53.26
CA LYS A 194 -7.46 -47.68 -54.11
C LYS A 194 -7.32 -47.07 -55.51
N LEU A 195 -6.87 -45.82 -55.61
CA LEU A 195 -6.65 -45.13 -56.89
C LEU A 195 -5.53 -45.77 -57.71
N GLN A 196 -4.41 -46.14 -57.08
CA GLN A 196 -3.30 -46.85 -57.75
C GLN A 196 -3.76 -48.22 -58.29
N ARG A 197 -4.51 -48.99 -57.49
CA ARG A 197 -5.05 -50.30 -57.92
C ARG A 197 -6.10 -50.19 -59.03
N SER A 198 -6.90 -49.11 -59.04
CA SER A 198 -7.88 -48.84 -60.09
C SER A 198 -7.21 -48.49 -61.43
N THR A 199 -6.07 -47.79 -61.39
CA THR A 199 -5.34 -47.37 -62.60
C THR A 199 -4.64 -48.55 -63.26
N GLY A 200 -4.07 -49.47 -62.48
CA GLY A 200 -3.48 -50.72 -63.00
C GLY A 200 -4.48 -51.69 -63.63
N LYS A 201 -5.78 -51.55 -63.36
CA LYS A 201 -6.85 -52.36 -63.97
C LYS A 201 -7.36 -51.84 -65.32
N ARG A 202 -6.97 -50.62 -65.74
CA ARG A 202 -7.42 -49.97 -66.99
C ARG A 202 -6.36 -50.01 -68.10
N SER A 203 -5.20 -50.64 -67.84
CA SER A 203 -4.04 -50.74 -68.74
C SER A 203 -3.80 -52.17 -69.27
N ASN A 204 -4.84 -53.02 -69.28
CA ASN A 204 -4.87 -54.30 -70.00
C ASN A 204 -6.10 -54.31 -70.92
#